data_AF-A0A3Q8T8K6-F1
#
_entry.id   AF-A0A3Q8T8K6-F1
#
_cell.length_a   1.000
_cell.length_b   1.000
_cell.length_c   1.000
_cell.angle_alpha   90.00
_cell.angle_beta   90.00
_cell.angle_gamma   90.00
#
_symmetry.space_group_name_H-M   'P 1'
#
loop_
_entity.id
_entity.type
_entity.pdbx_description
1 polymer ?
#
loop_
_entity_poly.entity_id
_entity_poly.type
_entity_poly.pdbx_seq_one_letter_code
_entity_poly.pdbx_strand_id
1 'polypeptide(L)'
;MVKKFSVPCIFGNQTSPFTIYIGNPEGTHHPLHFQADWLSKERGGQIPPEVMDSIGKLKDLAEKNGVSFEDLCVYAISSGQEEEGAPEGQE
;
A
#
# COMPACT_ATOMS: atom_id res chain seq x y z
N MET A 1 -1.14 10.54 11.35
CA MET A 1 -2.16 11.31 10.59
C MET A 1 -2.90 10.30 9.71
N VAL A 2 -3.65 10.71 8.68
CA VAL A 2 -4.15 9.76 7.66
C VAL A 2 -3.67 10.28 6.31
N LYS A 3 -2.84 9.50 5.63
CA LYS A 3 -2.37 9.78 4.27
C LYS A 3 -3.25 9.02 3.27
N LYS A 4 -3.53 9.66 2.14
CA LYS A 4 -4.33 9.10 1.05
C LYS A 4 -3.42 8.77 -0.12
N PHE A 5 -3.58 7.57 -0.68
CA PHE A 5 -2.75 7.06 -1.77
C PHE A 5 -3.63 6.49 -2.86
N SER A 6 -3.22 6.66 -4.11
CA SER A 6 -3.89 6.01 -5.24
C SER A 6 -3.11 4.76 -5.61
N VAL A 7 -3.74 3.59 -5.49
CA VAL A 7 -3.14 2.30 -5.86
C VAL A 7 -3.98 1.65 -6.96
N PRO A 8 -3.35 0.97 -7.94
CA PRO A 8 -4.09 0.20 -8.93
C PRO A 8 -4.76 -1.00 -8.25
N CYS A 9 -6.09 -1.02 -8.24
CA CYS A 9 -6.88 -2.16 -7.76
C CYS A 9 -7.52 -2.88 -8.93
N ILE A 10 -7.74 -4.18 -8.79
CA ILE A 10 -8.33 -5.05 -9.82
C ILE A 10 -9.84 -5.03 -9.64
N PHE A 11 -10.58 -4.62 -10.67
CA PHE A 11 -12.04 -4.66 -10.72
C PHE A 11 -12.43 -5.60 -11.87
N GLY A 12 -12.65 -6.87 -11.55
CA GLY A 12 -12.89 -7.92 -12.54
C GLY A 12 -11.68 -8.07 -13.49
N ASN A 13 -11.86 -7.71 -14.77
CA ASN A 13 -10.82 -7.78 -15.80
C ASN A 13 -10.06 -6.47 -16.03
N GLN A 14 -10.35 -5.41 -15.27
CA GLN A 14 -9.74 -4.10 -15.47
C GLN A 14 -9.09 -3.61 -14.18
N THR A 15 -7.91 -3.03 -14.27
CA THR A 15 -7.29 -2.29 -13.16
C THR A 15 -7.78 -0.86 -13.17
N SER A 16 -8.14 -0.32 -12.00
CA SER A 16 -8.50 1.08 -11.83
C SER A 16 -7.85 1.66 -10.58
N PRO A 17 -7.44 2.94 -10.63
CA PRO A 17 -6.85 3.62 -9.48
C PRO A 17 -7.90 3.75 -8.37
N PHE A 18 -7.57 3.25 -7.18
CA PHE A 18 -8.40 3.35 -5.99
C PHE A 18 -7.67 4.14 -4.91
N THR A 19 -8.37 5.09 -4.30
CA THR A 19 -7.79 5.89 -3.21
C THR A 19 -7.92 5.14 -1.89
N ILE A 20 -6.82 4.59 -1.41
CA ILE A 20 -6.69 4.01 -0.07
C ILE A 20 -6.23 5.05 0.94
N TYR A 21 -6.62 4.86 2.19
CA TYR A 21 -6.28 5.72 3.31
C TYR A 21 -5.38 4.95 4.27
N ILE A 22 -4.11 5.32 4.32
CA ILE A 22 -3.13 4.76 5.25
C ILE A 22 -3.06 5.70 6.45
N GLY A 23 -3.63 5.24 7.57
CA GLY A 23 -3.53 5.92 8.86
C GLY A 23 -2.60 5.20 9.83
N ASN A 24 -2.80 5.47 11.11
CA ASN A 24 -2.21 4.71 12.21
C ASN A 24 -3.20 3.61 12.64
N PRO A 25 -3.22 2.42 12.00
CA PRO A 25 -4.09 1.32 12.43
C PRO A 25 -3.73 0.90 13.86
N GLU A 26 -4.71 0.42 14.63
CA GLU A 26 -4.41 -0.33 15.85
C GLU A 26 -3.49 -1.52 15.49
N GLY A 27 -2.43 -1.72 16.28
CA GLY A 27 -1.32 -2.65 15.95
C GLY A 27 -1.73 -4.11 15.72
N THR A 28 -2.96 -4.47 16.07
CA THR A 28 -3.50 -5.83 16.02
C THR A 28 -3.90 -6.28 14.61
N HIS A 29 -4.25 -5.38 13.69
CA HIS A 29 -4.80 -5.75 12.37
C HIS A 29 -4.07 -5.10 11.19
N HIS A 30 -4.17 -5.74 10.03
CA HIS A 30 -3.59 -5.23 8.79
C HIS A 30 -4.26 -3.89 8.40
N PRO A 31 -3.50 -2.81 8.11
CA PRO A 31 -4.04 -1.46 7.86
C PRO A 31 -5.07 -1.40 6.72
N LEU A 32 -4.93 -2.30 5.76
CA LEU A 32 -5.76 -2.36 4.56
C LEU A 32 -6.89 -3.38 4.63
N HIS A 33 -7.00 -4.18 5.70
CA HIS A 33 -7.98 -5.27 5.75
C HIS A 33 -9.42 -4.77 5.58
N PHE A 34 -9.80 -3.75 6.36
CA PHE A 34 -11.15 -3.18 6.29
C PHE A 34 -11.41 -2.47 4.95
N GLN A 35 -10.40 -1.85 4.37
CA GLN A 35 -10.54 -1.16 3.08
C GLN A 35 -10.64 -2.14 1.92
N ALA A 36 -9.90 -3.25 1.96
CA ALA A 36 -10.01 -4.32 0.99
C ALA A 36 -11.40 -5.00 1.05
N ASP A 37 -11.91 -5.28 2.26
CA ASP A 37 -13.26 -5.83 2.44
C ASP A 37 -14.33 -4.87 1.93
N TRP A 38 -14.22 -3.57 2.26
CA TRP A 38 -15.14 -2.55 1.75
C TRP A 38 -15.05 -2.40 0.23
N LEU A 39 -13.84 -2.38 -0.35
CA LEU A 39 -13.64 -2.30 -1.80
C LEU A 39 -14.32 -3.45 -2.54
N SER A 40 -14.18 -4.66 -1.98
CA SER A 40 -14.79 -5.87 -2.54
C SER A 40 -16.31 -5.84 -2.43
N LYS A 41 -16.86 -5.43 -1.28
CA LYS A 41 -18.31 -5.36 -1.05
C LYS A 41 -19.01 -4.23 -1.79
N GLU A 42 -18.45 -3.02 -1.76
CA GLU A 42 -19.12 -1.82 -2.25
C GLU A 42 -18.84 -1.59 -3.75
N ARG A 43 -17.59 -1.80 -4.18
CA ARG A 43 -17.16 -1.54 -5.57
C ARG A 43 -16.94 -2.79 -6.40
N GLY A 44 -16.96 -3.98 -5.81
CA GLY A 44 -16.61 -5.22 -6.53
C GLY A 44 -15.14 -5.27 -6.95
N GLY A 45 -14.26 -4.56 -6.25
CA GLY A 45 -12.82 -4.52 -6.53
C GLY A 45 -12.01 -5.33 -5.52
N GLN A 46 -10.93 -5.93 -5.97
CA GLN A 46 -9.92 -6.56 -5.14
C GLN A 46 -8.62 -5.78 -5.19
N ILE A 47 -8.03 -5.57 -4.02
CA ILE A 47 -6.64 -5.13 -3.92
C ILE A 47 -5.76 -6.32 -4.33
N PRO A 48 -4.83 -6.14 -5.28
CA PRO A 48 -3.96 -7.22 -5.69
C PRO A 48 -3.09 -7.70 -4.51
N PRO A 49 -2.82 -9.01 -4.42
CA PRO A 49 -2.08 -9.59 -3.30
C PRO A 49 -0.66 -9.02 -3.17
N GLU A 50 -0.04 -8.60 -4.28
CA GLU A 50 1.27 -7.94 -4.30
C GLU A 50 1.27 -6.62 -3.51
N VAL A 51 0.21 -5.82 -3.63
CA VAL A 51 0.07 -4.55 -2.89
C VAL A 51 -0.16 -4.85 -1.42
N MET A 52 -0.98 -5.85 -1.12
CA MET A 52 -1.27 -6.25 0.26
C MET A 52 0.00 -6.77 0.97
N ASP A 53 0.80 -7.60 0.30
CA ASP A 53 2.09 -8.10 0.79
C ASP A 53 3.11 -6.97 0.97
N SER A 54 3.26 -6.09 -0.04
CA SER A 54 4.16 -4.93 0.03
C SER A 54 3.84 -4.04 1.22
N ILE A 55 2.55 -3.74 1.43
CA ILE A 55 2.10 -2.91 2.55
C ILE A 55 2.32 -3.62 3.90
N GLY A 56 2.15 -4.94 3.96
CA GLY A 56 2.47 -5.75 5.13
C GLY A 56 3.97 -5.68 5.49
N LYS A 57 4.85 -5.82 4.49
CA LYS A 57 6.30 -5.68 4.66
C LYS A 57 6.70 -4.28 5.11
N LEU A 58 6.07 -3.24 4.55
CA LEU A 58 6.30 -1.86 4.98
C LEU A 58 5.88 -1.64 6.44
N LYS A 59 4.79 -2.26 6.89
CA LYS A 59 4.36 -2.20 8.29
C LYS A 59 5.42 -2.80 9.21
N ASP A 60 5.87 -4.02 8.91
CA ASP A 60 6.91 -4.71 9.68
C ASP A 60 8.22 -3.89 9.72
N LEU A 61 8.64 -3.37 8.56
CA LEU A 61 9.84 -2.53 8.46
C LEU A 61 9.69 -1.23 9.26
N ALA A 62 8.51 -0.61 9.23
CA ALA A 62 8.21 0.59 10.00
C ALA A 62 8.28 0.34 11.50
N GLU A 63 7.66 -0.75 11.98
CA GLU A 63 7.70 -1.16 13.38
C GLU A 63 9.14 -1.52 13.82
N LYS A 64 9.89 -2.24 12.98
CA LYS A 64 11.26 -2.66 13.27
C LYS A 64 12.26 -1.50 13.34
N ASN A 65 12.09 -0.49 12.49
CA ASN A 65 12.97 0.69 12.46
C ASN A 65 12.45 1.85 13.33
N GLY A 66 11.24 1.73 13.90
CA GLY A 66 10.60 2.82 14.65
C GLY A 66 10.28 4.03 13.78
N VAL A 67 10.03 3.84 12.48
CA VAL A 67 9.68 4.91 11.55
C VAL A 67 8.17 4.98 11.33
N SER A 68 7.68 6.14 10.89
CA SER A 68 6.26 6.33 10.60
C SER A 68 5.87 5.51 9.37
N PHE A 69 5.02 4.50 9.58
CA PHE A 69 4.46 3.67 8.51
C PHE A 69 3.83 4.49 7.38
N GLU A 70 3.16 5.59 7.74
CA GLU A 70 2.56 6.53 6.78
C GLU A 70 3.60 7.10 5.80
N ASP A 71 4.76 7.54 6.31
CA ASP A 71 5.85 8.09 5.51
C ASP A 71 6.56 7.02 4.71
N LEU A 72 6.77 5.85 5.29
CA LEU A 72 7.38 4.73 4.60
C LEU A 72 6.51 4.26 3.42
N CYS A 73 5.18 4.26 3.57
CA CYS A 73 4.26 4.03 2.46
C CYS A 73 4.32 5.12 1.39
N VAL A 74 4.43 6.41 1.76
CA VAL A 74 4.64 7.47 0.75
C VAL A 74 5.89 7.19 -0.05
N TYR A 75 6.98 6.92 0.66
CA TYR A 75 8.27 6.68 0.05
C TYR A 75 8.22 5.48 -0.89
N ALA A 76 7.72 4.33 -0.42
CA ALA A 76 7.66 3.11 -1.23
C ALA A 76 6.70 3.22 -2.42
N ILE A 77 5.58 3.92 -2.30
CA ILE A 77 4.66 4.13 -3.44
C ILE A 77 5.28 5.11 -4.44
N SER A 78 5.93 6.17 -3.96
CA SER A 78 6.63 7.11 -4.83
C SER A 78 7.82 6.45 -5.54
N SER A 79 8.54 5.56 -4.86
CA SER A 79 9.67 4.79 -5.43
C SER A 79 9.23 3.60 -6.28
N GLY A 80 8.08 3.00 -5.98
CA GLY A 80 7.51 1.87 -6.73
C GLY A 80 6.91 2.26 -8.09
N GLN A 81 6.74 3.56 -8.34
CA GLN A 81 6.52 4.07 -9.71
C GLN A 81 7.84 4.13 -10.53
N GLU A 82 8.99 3.90 -9.90
CA GLU A 82 10.32 4.00 -10.49
C GLU A 82 11.00 2.63 -10.67
N GLU A 83 10.38 1.52 -10.24
CA GLU A 83 10.89 0.16 -10.50
C GLU A 83 10.38 -0.44 -11.82
N GLU A 84 10.59 0.33 -12.90
CA GLU A 84 11.23 -0.17 -14.12
C GLU A 84 12.49 0.67 -14.35
N GLY A 85 13.41 0.67 -13.38
CA GLY A 85 14.62 1.48 -13.49
C GLY A 85 15.36 1.65 -12.19
N ALA A 86 15.97 0.57 -11.69
CA ALA A 86 17.13 0.73 -10.82
C ALA A 86 18.23 1.49 -11.61
N PRO A 87 18.68 2.69 -11.20
CA PRO A 87 20.01 3.10 -11.57
C PRO A 87 20.96 2.33 -10.64
N GLU A 88 21.65 1.35 -11.21
CA GLU A 88 22.94 0.89 -10.68
C GLU A 88 23.81 2.13 -10.42
N GLY A 89 24.00 2.44 -9.14
CA GLY A 89 24.91 3.46 -8.66
C GLY A 89 25.92 2.83 -7.71
N GLN A 90 26.96 2.23 -8.27
CA GLN A 90 28.23 1.86 -7.66
C GLN A 90 29.22 1.66 -8.83
N GLU A 91 30.39 2.29 -8.98
CA GLU A 91 31.25 3.21 -8.23
C GLU A 91 32.12 3.99 -9.25
#